data_AF-A0A7V2XA23-F1
#
_entry.id   AF-A0A7V2XA23-F1
#
_cell.length_a   1.000
_cell.length_b   1.000
_cell.length_c   1.000
_cell.angle_alpha   90.00
_cell.angle_beta   90.00
_cell.angle_gamma   90.00
#
_symmetry.space_group_name_H-M   'P 1'
#
loop_
_entity.id
_entity.type
_entity.pdbx_description
1 polymer ?
#
loop_
_entity_poly.entity_id
_entity_poly.type
_entity_poly.pdbx_seq_one_letter_code
_entity_poly.pdbx_strand_id
1 'polypeptide(L)'
;RVIDFWARMGVDGLRLDAVPYLFEREGTNCENLPETHQFLRRLRARLDSRFKNRMLLAEANQWPEDAAAYFADGAECHMAFHFPIMPRLFMALHMEDRFPILDILEQTPPIPETCQWGLFLRNHDELTLEMVTDEERDYMYRVYAENPQMRVNLGIRRRLAPLLGNHRRRIELMNGLLFSLPGTPILYYGDEIGMGDNIYLGDRNGVRTPMQWSADRNAGFSRANPQRLYLPVIIDPEYNYETINVEAQQNNPYSLLWWMKRLIALRKRHRAFGRGTIEFLHPENRRVLVFLRRHQDEHILVVANLSRFVQYLELDLSAFRGWVPVEMFGRVAFPPVGEYPYFLTLGPHSFYWFSLEPKPAARIQAGGGDRDAPLPLLTVSGRWEGILRGGKKSALEKALSTYLKGQRWFGGKEREIRNLEVIEILPVMEDPTPAYILLVRVDFPEGDSEVFTLPMMFAPGERAEKLRNDHPRAAMARLRFEDRDGEGMIFDASVEERFGESLLV
;
A
#
# COMPACT_ATOMS: atom_id res chain seq x y z
N ARG A 1 0.02 -9.57 -37.58
CA ARG A 1 -1.19 -10.40 -37.78
C ARG A 1 -1.64 -11.01 -36.46
N VAL A 2 -0.77 -11.78 -35.77
CA VAL A 2 -1.07 -12.36 -34.43
C VAL A 2 -1.40 -11.28 -33.38
N ILE A 3 -0.60 -10.21 -33.33
CA ILE A 3 -0.82 -9.11 -32.38
C ILE A 3 -2.15 -8.39 -32.62
N ASP A 4 -2.45 -8.04 -33.88
CA ASP A 4 -3.75 -7.46 -34.24
C ASP A 4 -4.93 -8.37 -33.87
N PHE A 5 -4.78 -9.70 -33.97
CA PHE A 5 -5.83 -10.65 -33.64
C PHE A 5 -6.19 -10.58 -32.16
N TRP A 6 -5.20 -10.68 -31.26
CA TRP A 6 -5.41 -10.59 -29.82
C TRP A 6 -5.85 -9.19 -29.37
N ALA A 7 -5.28 -8.14 -29.96
CA ALA A 7 -5.68 -6.77 -29.66
C ALA A 7 -7.14 -6.48 -30.06
N ARG A 8 -7.64 -7.07 -31.16
CA ARG A 8 -9.06 -7.00 -31.55
C ARG A 8 -9.99 -7.76 -30.61
N MET A 9 -9.51 -8.84 -30.00
CA MET A 9 -10.25 -9.56 -28.96
C MET A 9 -10.32 -8.79 -27.63
N GLY A 10 -9.58 -7.69 -27.50
CA GLY A 10 -9.60 -6.85 -26.31
C GLY A 10 -8.44 -7.09 -25.34
N VAL A 11 -7.41 -7.86 -25.71
CA VAL A 11 -6.21 -8.01 -24.87
C VAL A 11 -5.50 -6.66 -24.70
N ASP A 12 -5.24 -6.26 -23.45
CA ASP A 12 -4.70 -4.93 -23.11
C ASP A 12 -3.18 -4.81 -23.29
N GLY A 13 -2.45 -5.92 -23.28
CA GLY A 13 -1.01 -5.90 -23.49
C GLY A 13 -0.42 -7.27 -23.74
N LEU A 14 0.83 -7.27 -24.22
CA LEU A 14 1.54 -8.48 -24.61
C LEU A 14 2.95 -8.45 -24.00
N ARG A 15 3.30 -9.53 -23.30
CA ARG A 15 4.70 -9.84 -22.99
C ARG A 15 5.36 -10.40 -24.24
N LEU A 16 6.43 -9.76 -24.69
CA LEU A 16 7.27 -10.20 -25.80
C LEU A 16 8.35 -11.11 -25.21
N ASP A 17 8.13 -12.40 -25.40
CA ASP A 17 8.97 -13.50 -24.93
C ASP A 17 10.28 -13.55 -25.72
N ALA A 18 11.40 -13.81 -25.03
CA ALA A 18 12.73 -14.00 -25.62
C ALA A 18 13.11 -12.93 -26.68
N VAL A 19 12.74 -11.66 -26.43
CA VAL A 19 12.85 -10.60 -27.43
C VAL A 19 14.27 -10.31 -27.95
N PRO A 20 15.37 -10.55 -27.19
CA PRO A 20 16.72 -10.34 -27.71
C PRO A 20 17.14 -11.21 -28.89
N TYR A 21 16.45 -12.32 -29.11
CA TYR A 21 16.88 -13.41 -29.98
C TYR A 21 16.13 -13.47 -31.32
N LEU A 22 15.50 -12.37 -31.77
CA LEU A 22 14.64 -12.39 -32.97
C LEU A 22 15.38 -12.54 -34.30
N PHE A 23 16.62 -12.10 -34.39
CA PHE A 23 17.43 -12.14 -35.61
C PHE A 23 18.83 -12.65 -35.31
N GLU A 24 19.39 -13.41 -36.24
CA GLU A 24 20.72 -13.99 -36.15
C GLU A 24 21.64 -13.44 -37.24
N ARG A 25 22.93 -13.26 -36.93
CA ARG A 25 23.96 -12.82 -37.89
C ARG A 25 25.26 -13.59 -37.65
N GLU A 26 25.90 -14.02 -38.74
CA GLU A 26 27.23 -14.61 -38.65
C GLU A 26 28.23 -13.59 -38.10
N GLY A 27 29.09 -14.02 -37.18
CA GLY A 27 30.10 -13.17 -36.55
C GLY A 27 29.60 -12.32 -35.38
N THR A 28 28.35 -12.47 -34.93
CA THR A 28 27.83 -11.85 -33.69
C THR A 28 27.43 -12.93 -32.68
N ASN A 29 27.06 -12.51 -31.47
CA ASN A 29 26.46 -13.41 -30.46
C ASN A 29 24.95 -13.67 -30.71
N CYS A 30 24.37 -13.13 -31.79
CA CYS A 30 22.94 -13.23 -32.14
C CYS A 30 21.97 -12.66 -31.09
N GLU A 31 22.43 -11.75 -30.23
CA GLU A 31 21.59 -11.07 -29.23
C GLU A 31 21.56 -9.56 -29.48
N ASN A 32 20.45 -8.91 -29.15
CA ASN A 32 20.30 -7.43 -29.18
C ASN A 32 20.63 -6.79 -30.54
N LEU A 33 20.48 -7.53 -31.65
CA LEU A 33 20.87 -7.04 -32.96
C LEU A 33 20.04 -5.81 -33.39
N PRO A 34 20.60 -4.86 -34.15
CA PRO A 34 19.87 -3.68 -34.61
C PRO A 34 18.56 -4.01 -35.35
N GLU A 35 18.52 -5.14 -36.07
CA GLU A 35 17.33 -5.62 -36.78
C GLU A 35 16.19 -6.04 -35.84
N THR A 36 16.53 -6.57 -34.66
CA THR A 36 15.59 -6.87 -33.57
C THR A 36 14.92 -5.58 -33.13
N HIS A 37 15.68 -4.54 -32.79
CA HIS A 37 15.16 -3.24 -32.38
C HIS A 37 14.32 -2.58 -33.48
N GLN A 38 14.77 -2.62 -34.75
CA GLN A 38 13.98 -2.10 -35.89
C GLN A 38 12.65 -2.83 -36.07
N PHE A 39 12.60 -4.14 -35.81
CA PHE A 39 11.35 -4.88 -35.82
C PHE A 39 10.43 -4.45 -34.67
N LEU A 40 10.95 -4.25 -33.46
CA LEU A 40 10.19 -3.77 -32.32
C LEU A 40 9.60 -2.38 -32.53
N ARG A 41 10.36 -1.45 -33.13
CA ARG A 41 9.84 -0.11 -33.51
C ARG A 41 8.66 -0.20 -34.46
N ARG A 42 8.77 -1.04 -35.49
CA ARG A 42 7.66 -1.29 -36.43
C ARG A 42 6.48 -1.93 -35.73
N LEU A 43 6.72 -2.82 -34.76
CA LEU A 43 5.68 -3.48 -34.00
C LEU A 43 4.92 -2.50 -33.10
N ARG A 44 5.64 -1.66 -32.36
CA ARG A 44 5.09 -0.59 -31.53
C ARG A 44 4.27 0.39 -32.35
N ALA A 45 4.84 0.92 -33.44
CA ALA A 45 4.14 1.85 -34.34
C ALA A 45 2.85 1.23 -34.91
N ARG A 46 2.88 -0.06 -35.28
CA ARG A 46 1.69 -0.78 -35.76
C ARG A 46 0.62 -0.89 -34.67
N LEU A 47 1.01 -1.22 -33.43
CA LEU A 47 0.08 -1.33 -32.31
C LEU A 47 -0.58 0.02 -32.04
N ASP A 48 0.22 1.08 -31.89
CA ASP A 48 -0.24 2.44 -31.56
C ASP A 48 -1.15 3.03 -32.65
N SER A 49 -0.87 2.74 -33.93
CA SER A 49 -1.69 3.21 -35.05
C SER A 49 -3.10 2.62 -35.11
N ARG A 50 -3.34 1.49 -34.42
CA ARG A 50 -4.59 0.71 -34.54
C ARG A 50 -5.34 0.56 -33.23
N PHE A 51 -4.64 0.56 -32.10
CA PHE A 51 -5.21 0.27 -30.80
C PHE A 51 -4.66 1.28 -29.79
N LYS A 52 -5.55 2.03 -29.15
CA LYS A 52 -5.16 2.98 -28.09
C LYS A 52 -4.93 2.24 -26.78
N ASN A 53 -4.03 2.76 -25.95
CA ASN A 53 -3.78 2.32 -24.58
C ASN A 53 -3.49 0.81 -24.46
N ARG A 54 -2.61 0.31 -25.35
CA ARG A 54 -2.08 -1.06 -25.28
C ARG A 54 -0.64 -1.05 -24.79
N MET A 55 -0.22 -2.14 -24.17
CA MET A 55 1.09 -2.24 -23.55
C MET A 55 1.93 -3.37 -24.17
N LEU A 56 3.23 -3.12 -24.36
CA LEU A 56 4.22 -4.12 -24.75
C LEU A 56 5.25 -4.23 -23.62
N LEU A 57 5.45 -5.43 -23.09
CA LEU A 57 6.39 -5.75 -22.03
C LEU A 57 7.52 -6.62 -22.58
N ALA A 58 8.74 -6.10 -22.61
CA ALA A 58 9.92 -6.81 -23.08
C ALA A 58 10.44 -7.77 -22.00
N GLU A 59 10.64 -9.03 -22.36
CA GLU A 59 11.52 -9.93 -21.62
C GLU A 59 12.92 -9.89 -22.24
N ALA A 60 13.75 -8.99 -21.73
CA ALA A 60 15.17 -8.89 -22.07
C ALA A 60 16.00 -9.13 -20.80
N ASN A 61 16.42 -10.38 -20.58
CA ASN A 61 17.36 -10.72 -19.53
C ASN A 61 18.77 -10.32 -19.99
N GLN A 62 19.12 -9.05 -19.83
CA GLN A 62 20.36 -8.44 -20.32
C GLN A 62 20.96 -7.52 -19.25
N TRP A 63 22.19 -7.06 -19.44
CA TRP A 63 22.81 -6.03 -18.60
C TRP A 63 21.99 -4.72 -18.63
N PRO A 64 22.12 -3.83 -17.64
CA PRO A 64 21.25 -2.64 -17.51
C PRO A 64 21.17 -1.77 -18.77
N GLU A 65 22.29 -1.51 -19.44
CA GLU A 65 22.35 -0.69 -20.65
C GLU A 65 21.56 -1.32 -21.81
N ASP A 66 21.79 -2.61 -22.06
CA ASP A 66 21.11 -3.37 -23.10
C ASP A 66 19.61 -3.56 -22.80
N ALA A 67 19.26 -3.83 -21.54
CA ALA A 67 17.86 -3.94 -21.12
C ALA A 67 17.12 -2.60 -21.31
N ALA A 68 17.78 -1.46 -21.02
CA ALA A 68 17.21 -0.14 -21.24
C ALA A 68 17.07 0.21 -22.73
N ALA A 69 17.91 -0.35 -23.61
CA ALA A 69 17.81 -0.13 -25.05
C ALA A 69 16.46 -0.57 -25.65
N TYR A 70 15.77 -1.53 -25.04
CA TYR A 70 14.43 -1.99 -25.46
C TYR A 70 13.31 -0.96 -25.25
N PHE A 71 13.57 0.13 -24.54
CA PHE A 71 12.67 1.28 -24.51
C PHE A 71 12.88 2.19 -25.73
N ALA A 72 14.11 2.22 -26.26
CA ALA A 72 14.58 3.23 -27.20
C ALA A 72 14.20 4.65 -26.72
N ASP A 73 13.87 5.56 -27.63
CA ASP A 73 13.32 6.89 -27.32
C ASP A 73 11.79 6.84 -27.07
N GLY A 74 11.31 5.77 -26.42
CA GLY A 74 9.89 5.48 -26.20
C GLY A 74 9.19 4.83 -27.41
N ALA A 75 9.97 4.50 -28.45
CA ALA A 75 9.48 4.01 -29.73
C ALA A 75 9.39 2.47 -29.83
N GLU A 76 9.83 1.74 -28.81
CA GLU A 76 9.84 0.27 -28.78
C GLU A 76 8.87 -0.26 -27.71
N CYS A 77 9.35 -0.91 -26.66
CA CYS A 77 8.50 -1.45 -25.61
C CYS A 77 8.07 -0.37 -24.62
N HIS A 78 6.86 -0.53 -24.07
CA HIS A 78 6.35 0.36 -23.01
C HIS A 78 6.96 0.00 -21.67
N MET A 79 7.15 -1.31 -21.47
CA MET A 79 7.73 -1.88 -20.27
C MET A 79 8.85 -2.85 -20.63
N ALA A 80 9.82 -2.99 -19.73
CA ALA A 80 10.80 -4.07 -19.76
C ALA A 80 10.96 -4.61 -18.34
N PHE A 81 11.21 -5.90 -18.19
CA PHE A 81 11.53 -6.46 -16.88
C PHE A 81 12.87 -5.94 -16.39
N HIS A 82 12.94 -5.52 -15.14
CA HIS A 82 14.20 -5.10 -14.53
C HIS A 82 14.95 -6.35 -14.01
N PHE A 83 15.45 -7.18 -14.92
CA PHE A 83 16.27 -8.34 -14.58
C PHE A 83 17.52 -7.98 -13.77
N PRO A 84 18.25 -6.89 -14.06
CA PRO A 84 19.50 -6.57 -13.34
C PRO A 84 19.35 -6.42 -11.82
N ILE A 85 18.28 -5.78 -11.35
CA ILE A 85 18.08 -5.52 -9.91
C ILE A 85 17.68 -6.78 -9.14
N MET A 86 17.01 -7.74 -9.79
CA MET A 86 16.40 -8.89 -9.11
C MET A 86 17.43 -9.74 -8.34
N PRO A 87 18.56 -10.21 -8.93
CA PRO A 87 19.57 -10.98 -8.20
C PRO A 87 20.24 -10.16 -7.09
N ARG A 88 20.44 -8.85 -7.33
CA ARG A 88 21.12 -7.96 -6.39
C ARG A 88 20.30 -7.71 -5.12
N LEU A 89 18.98 -7.77 -5.18
CA LEU A 89 18.13 -7.76 -3.99
C LEU A 89 18.41 -8.96 -3.07
N PHE A 90 18.55 -10.17 -3.63
CA PHE A 90 18.89 -11.36 -2.86
C PHE A 90 20.31 -11.29 -2.31
N MET A 91 21.29 -10.88 -3.13
CA MET A 91 22.66 -10.69 -2.68
C MET A 91 22.75 -9.69 -1.54
N ALA A 92 22.15 -8.51 -1.68
CA ALA A 92 22.16 -7.46 -0.68
C ALA A 92 21.54 -7.90 0.66
N LEU A 93 20.46 -8.68 0.61
CA LEU A 93 19.84 -9.27 1.79
C LEU A 93 20.79 -10.23 2.52
N HIS A 94 21.48 -11.12 1.80
CA HIS A 94 22.38 -12.10 2.43
C HIS A 94 23.71 -11.49 2.87
N MET A 95 24.27 -10.56 2.08
CA MET A 95 25.48 -9.80 2.42
C MET A 95 25.24 -8.82 3.58
N GLU A 96 23.99 -8.49 3.87
CA GLU A 96 23.59 -7.40 4.77
C GLU A 96 24.21 -6.07 4.35
N ASP A 97 24.34 -5.84 3.04
CA ASP A 97 24.95 -4.64 2.45
C ASP A 97 24.09 -4.16 1.29
N ARG A 98 23.76 -2.87 1.28
CA ARG A 98 22.98 -2.23 0.22
C ARG A 98 23.77 -2.01 -1.08
N PHE A 99 25.09 -2.15 -1.05
CA PHE A 99 25.96 -1.84 -2.18
C PHE A 99 25.52 -2.50 -3.50
N PRO A 100 25.20 -3.81 -3.57
CA PRO A 100 24.77 -4.43 -4.82
C PRO A 100 23.52 -3.79 -5.43
N ILE A 101 22.60 -3.29 -4.61
CA ILE A 101 21.38 -2.60 -5.06
C ILE A 101 21.72 -1.22 -5.61
N LEU A 102 22.57 -0.47 -4.91
CA LEU A 102 22.95 0.88 -5.32
C LEU A 102 23.76 0.86 -6.62
N ASP A 103 24.77 0.00 -6.68
CA ASP A 103 25.68 -0.13 -7.82
C ASP A 103 24.93 -0.44 -9.11
N ILE A 104 24.03 -1.43 -9.09
CA ILE A 104 23.28 -1.80 -10.30
C ILE A 104 22.27 -0.73 -10.73
N LEU A 105 21.68 0.01 -9.79
CA LEU A 105 20.74 1.09 -10.10
C LEU A 105 21.45 2.35 -10.60
N GLU A 106 22.68 2.62 -10.14
CA GLU A 106 23.52 3.69 -10.68
C GLU A 106 23.98 3.40 -12.10
N GLN A 107 24.26 2.13 -12.41
CA GLN A 107 24.58 1.66 -13.77
C GLN A 107 23.34 1.56 -14.69
N THR A 108 22.12 1.67 -14.15
CA THR A 108 20.89 1.56 -14.95
C THR A 108 20.58 2.91 -15.61
N PRO A 109 20.60 3.02 -16.96
CA PRO A 109 20.33 4.29 -17.63
C PRO A 109 18.91 4.82 -17.35
N PRO A 110 18.70 6.14 -17.42
CA PRO A 110 17.37 6.71 -17.36
C PRO A 110 16.53 6.24 -18.57
N ILE A 111 15.24 6.03 -18.34
CA ILE A 111 14.29 5.56 -19.35
C ILE A 111 13.37 6.72 -19.81
N PRO A 112 12.77 6.63 -21.01
CA PRO A 112 11.80 7.62 -21.47
C PRO A 112 10.60 7.78 -20.51
N GLU A 113 10.03 8.98 -20.42
CA GLU A 113 8.92 9.30 -19.49
C GLU A 113 7.67 8.43 -19.70
N THR A 114 7.43 7.97 -20.94
CA THR A 114 6.29 7.10 -21.28
C THR A 114 6.54 5.62 -20.99
N CYS A 115 7.74 5.26 -20.56
CA CYS A 115 8.18 3.89 -20.33
C CYS A 115 8.22 3.56 -18.84
N GLN A 116 8.28 2.27 -18.51
CA GLN A 116 8.25 1.83 -17.11
C GLN A 116 8.95 0.48 -16.90
N TRP A 117 9.74 0.35 -15.84
CA TRP A 117 10.29 -0.94 -15.43
C TRP A 117 9.21 -1.87 -14.83
N GLY A 118 9.29 -3.16 -15.17
CA GLY A 118 8.56 -4.25 -14.52
C GLY A 118 9.43 -4.89 -13.44
N LEU A 119 9.09 -4.66 -12.17
CA LEU A 119 9.83 -5.20 -11.03
C LEU A 119 9.25 -6.54 -10.62
N PHE A 120 10.10 -7.51 -10.27
CA PHE A 120 9.65 -8.82 -9.79
C PHE A 120 10.72 -9.42 -8.88
N LEU A 121 10.31 -10.32 -7.98
CA LEU A 121 11.22 -11.08 -7.13
C LEU A 121 11.48 -12.48 -7.69
N ARG A 122 10.42 -13.14 -8.18
CA ARG A 122 10.44 -14.45 -8.81
C ARG A 122 9.41 -14.51 -9.93
N ASN A 123 9.50 -15.53 -10.77
CA ASN A 123 8.60 -15.78 -11.88
C ASN A 123 8.45 -17.31 -12.07
N HIS A 124 7.93 -17.72 -13.23
CA HIS A 124 7.72 -19.12 -13.59
C HIS A 124 8.99 -19.85 -14.03
N ASP A 125 10.11 -19.14 -14.14
CA ASP A 125 11.41 -19.70 -14.48
C ASP A 125 12.30 -19.77 -13.23
N GLU A 126 13.51 -20.23 -13.40
CA GLU A 126 14.57 -20.13 -12.41
C GLU A 126 14.91 -18.68 -12.08
N LEU A 127 15.54 -18.48 -10.93
CA LEU A 127 16.25 -17.24 -10.64
C LEU A 127 17.47 -17.24 -11.56
N THR A 128 17.35 -16.58 -12.71
CA THR A 128 18.42 -16.48 -13.70
C THR A 128 19.62 -15.74 -13.13
N LEU A 129 20.80 -16.29 -13.37
CA LEU A 129 22.12 -15.78 -13.04
C LEU A 129 22.97 -15.72 -14.31
N GLU A 130 22.35 -15.52 -15.47
CA GLU A 130 23.06 -15.32 -16.74
C GLU A 130 23.77 -13.96 -16.73
N MET A 131 23.05 -12.90 -16.39
CA MET A 131 23.53 -11.50 -16.40
C MET A 131 24.06 -11.04 -15.02
N VAL A 132 24.93 -11.88 -14.46
CA VAL A 132 25.76 -11.57 -13.28
C VAL A 132 27.21 -11.98 -13.57
N THR A 133 28.16 -11.44 -12.84
CA THR A 133 29.56 -11.89 -12.93
C THR A 133 29.70 -13.33 -12.43
N ASP A 134 30.79 -14.01 -12.82
CA ASP A 134 31.04 -15.39 -12.40
C ASP A 134 31.15 -15.52 -10.87
N GLU A 135 31.79 -14.54 -10.21
CA GLU A 135 31.91 -14.50 -8.75
C GLU A 135 30.56 -14.33 -8.04
N GLU A 136 29.69 -13.45 -8.56
CA GLU A 136 28.34 -13.27 -8.04
C GLU A 136 27.49 -14.54 -8.25
N ARG A 137 27.63 -15.22 -9.39
CA ARG A 137 26.94 -16.47 -9.68
C ARG A 137 27.34 -17.56 -8.68
N ASP A 138 28.63 -17.74 -8.46
CA ASP A 138 29.16 -18.73 -7.52
C ASP A 138 28.73 -18.42 -6.08
N TYR A 139 28.70 -17.13 -5.72
CA TYR A 139 28.17 -16.67 -4.44
C TYR A 139 26.69 -17.05 -4.28
N MET A 140 25.86 -16.74 -5.28
CA MET A 140 24.44 -17.03 -5.28
C MET A 140 24.17 -18.54 -5.18
N TYR A 141 24.93 -19.37 -5.90
CA TYR A 141 24.81 -20.82 -5.79
C TYR A 141 25.16 -21.35 -4.42
N ARG A 142 26.22 -20.82 -3.78
CA ARG A 142 26.64 -21.25 -2.45
C ARG A 142 25.60 -20.93 -1.39
N VAL A 143 24.94 -19.79 -1.51
CA VAL A 143 23.99 -19.29 -0.51
C VAL A 143 22.59 -19.85 -0.70
N TYR A 144 22.09 -19.87 -1.94
CA TYR A 144 20.68 -20.13 -2.24
C TYR A 144 20.43 -21.50 -2.89
N ALA A 145 21.49 -22.22 -3.29
CA ALA A 145 21.41 -23.52 -3.97
C ALA A 145 22.44 -24.52 -3.43
N GLU A 146 22.40 -24.77 -2.11
CA GLU A 146 23.25 -25.77 -1.44
C GLU A 146 23.10 -27.17 -2.05
N ASN A 147 21.86 -27.57 -2.35
CA ASN A 147 21.59 -28.80 -3.08
C ASN A 147 21.75 -28.57 -4.60
N PRO A 148 22.62 -29.32 -5.30
CA PRO A 148 22.81 -29.18 -6.75
C PRO A 148 21.52 -29.32 -7.57
N GLN A 149 20.53 -30.09 -7.09
CA GLN A 149 19.23 -30.22 -7.76
C GLN A 149 18.42 -28.92 -7.75
N MET A 150 18.74 -27.95 -6.90
CA MET A 150 18.13 -26.62 -6.92
C MET A 150 18.59 -25.78 -8.12
N ARG A 151 19.63 -26.21 -8.83
CA ARG A 151 20.21 -25.52 -9.98
C ARG A 151 19.62 -26.07 -11.28
N VAL A 152 19.41 -25.19 -12.25
CA VAL A 152 19.04 -25.53 -13.63
C VAL A 152 19.58 -24.44 -14.54
N ASN A 153 20.10 -24.81 -15.72
CA ASN A 153 20.79 -23.89 -16.63
C ASN A 153 21.83 -23.04 -15.86
N LEU A 154 21.78 -21.71 -16.04
CA LEU A 154 22.54 -20.73 -15.27
C LEU A 154 21.64 -20.04 -14.22
N GLY A 155 20.96 -20.81 -13.37
CA GLY A 155 20.10 -20.24 -12.33
C GLY A 155 19.60 -21.21 -11.26
N ILE A 156 18.69 -20.71 -10.41
CA ILE A 156 18.17 -21.41 -9.22
C ILE A 156 16.66 -21.60 -9.32
N ARG A 157 16.19 -22.84 -9.49
CA ARG A 157 14.76 -23.19 -9.67
C ARG A 157 13.99 -23.33 -8.36
N ARG A 158 13.96 -22.25 -7.58
CA ARG A 158 13.24 -22.18 -6.30
C ARG A 158 12.24 -21.03 -6.25
N ARG A 159 11.21 -21.17 -5.40
CA ARG A 159 10.22 -20.12 -5.11
C ARG A 159 10.76 -19.10 -4.10
N LEU A 160 10.04 -17.99 -3.94
CA LEU A 160 10.45 -16.88 -3.07
C LEU A 160 10.55 -17.30 -1.59
N ALA A 161 9.49 -17.87 -1.02
CA ALA A 161 9.48 -18.25 0.40
C ALA A 161 10.60 -19.27 0.72
N PRO A 162 10.81 -20.33 -0.08
CA PRO A 162 11.92 -21.25 0.15
C PRO A 162 13.33 -20.64 -0.05
N LEU A 163 13.52 -19.71 -0.99
CA LEU A 163 14.78 -18.95 -1.12
C LEU A 163 15.08 -18.10 0.12
N LEU A 164 14.04 -17.59 0.78
CA LEU A 164 14.17 -16.76 1.98
C LEU A 164 14.13 -17.57 3.28
N GLY A 165 14.17 -18.91 3.19
CA GLY A 165 14.15 -19.83 4.33
C GLY A 165 12.85 -19.75 5.13
N ASN A 166 11.72 -19.52 4.43
CA ASN A 166 10.39 -19.29 5.00
C ASN A 166 10.32 -18.18 6.07
N HIS A 167 11.33 -17.30 6.10
CA HIS A 167 11.45 -16.30 7.14
C HIS A 167 10.54 -15.11 6.83
N ARG A 168 9.42 -15.01 7.55
CA ARG A 168 8.37 -14.01 7.29
C ARG A 168 8.90 -12.58 7.11
N ARG A 169 9.76 -12.09 8.00
CA ARG A 169 10.29 -10.72 7.89
C ARG A 169 11.14 -10.48 6.63
N ARG A 170 11.83 -11.51 6.12
CA ARG A 170 12.59 -11.40 4.86
C ARG A 170 11.64 -11.31 3.67
N ILE A 171 10.57 -12.11 3.67
CA ILE A 171 9.52 -12.04 2.65
C ILE A 171 8.86 -10.66 2.66
N GLU A 172 8.55 -10.13 3.85
CA GLU A 172 7.96 -8.79 3.99
C GLU A 172 8.93 -7.69 3.54
N LEU A 173 10.20 -7.74 3.94
CA LEU A 173 11.22 -6.79 3.50
C LEU A 173 11.39 -6.79 1.98
N MET A 174 11.53 -7.97 1.36
CA MET A 174 11.72 -8.09 -0.08
C MET A 174 10.51 -7.58 -0.86
N ASN A 175 9.29 -7.87 -0.39
CA ASN A 175 8.09 -7.30 -0.96
C ASN A 175 8.01 -5.79 -0.70
N GLY A 176 8.36 -5.31 0.49
CA GLY A 176 8.48 -3.89 0.80
C GLY A 176 9.39 -3.16 -0.19
N LEU A 177 10.54 -3.73 -0.54
CA LEU A 177 11.42 -3.19 -1.59
C LEU A 177 10.77 -3.28 -2.98
N LEU A 178 10.21 -4.43 -3.35
CA LEU A 178 9.50 -4.62 -4.63
C LEU A 178 8.42 -3.55 -4.86
N PHE A 179 7.64 -3.22 -3.84
CA PHE A 179 6.55 -2.26 -3.92
C PHE A 179 7.00 -0.80 -3.81
N SER A 180 8.22 -0.54 -3.35
CA SER A 180 8.73 0.82 -3.13
C SER A 180 9.80 1.29 -4.11
N LEU A 181 10.44 0.39 -4.86
CA LEU A 181 11.35 0.72 -5.95
C LEU A 181 10.60 1.31 -7.16
N PRO A 182 11.28 2.05 -8.06
CA PRO A 182 10.66 2.69 -9.22
C PRO A 182 10.27 1.64 -10.28
N GLY A 183 8.97 1.50 -10.50
CA GLY A 183 8.42 0.59 -11.50
C GLY A 183 7.05 0.05 -11.14
N THR A 184 6.60 -0.91 -11.94
CA THR A 184 5.36 -1.66 -11.72
C THR A 184 5.70 -3.05 -11.18
N PRO A 185 5.31 -3.37 -9.93
CA PRO A 185 5.60 -4.66 -9.32
C PRO A 185 4.72 -5.77 -9.90
N ILE A 186 5.33 -6.93 -10.14
CA ILE A 186 4.71 -8.14 -10.66
C ILE A 186 4.87 -9.22 -9.60
N LEU A 187 3.73 -9.75 -9.14
CA LEU A 187 3.67 -10.86 -8.19
C LEU A 187 3.50 -12.17 -8.94
N TYR A 188 4.27 -13.18 -8.53
CA TYR A 188 4.10 -14.53 -9.03
C TYR A 188 3.07 -15.28 -8.17
N TYR A 189 2.13 -15.97 -8.82
CA TYR A 189 0.98 -16.56 -8.14
C TYR A 189 1.41 -17.50 -7.00
N GLY A 190 0.82 -17.35 -5.82
CA GLY A 190 1.13 -18.17 -4.65
C GLY A 190 2.23 -17.60 -3.76
N ASP A 191 3.05 -16.65 -4.22
CA ASP A 191 4.02 -15.98 -3.36
C ASP A 191 3.34 -15.11 -2.30
N GLU A 192 2.10 -14.64 -2.56
CA GLU A 192 1.28 -13.89 -1.61
C GLU A 192 0.78 -14.72 -0.42
N ILE A 193 0.82 -16.06 -0.53
CA ILE A 193 0.58 -16.99 0.58
C ILE A 193 1.86 -17.70 1.04
N GLY A 194 2.99 -17.50 0.34
CA GLY A 194 4.26 -18.14 0.69
C GLY A 194 4.33 -19.60 0.24
N MET A 195 3.80 -19.91 -0.95
CA MET A 195 3.91 -21.26 -1.52
C MET A 195 5.37 -21.73 -1.64
N GLY A 196 5.56 -23.02 -1.43
CA GLY A 196 6.84 -23.70 -1.62
C GLY A 196 7.11 -24.14 -3.06
N ASP A 197 8.21 -24.86 -3.23
CA ASP A 197 8.60 -25.48 -4.49
C ASP A 197 8.77 -26.99 -4.35
N ASN A 198 8.84 -27.69 -5.49
CA ASN A 198 9.25 -29.09 -5.55
C ASN A 198 10.40 -29.26 -6.55
N ILE A 199 11.63 -29.19 -6.06
CA ILE A 199 12.86 -29.25 -6.86
C ILE A 199 13.07 -30.59 -7.59
N TYR A 200 12.32 -31.64 -7.21
CA TYR A 200 12.39 -32.95 -7.84
C TYR A 200 11.55 -33.04 -9.12
N LEU A 201 10.68 -32.05 -9.37
CA LEU A 201 10.00 -31.93 -10.66
C LEU A 201 10.98 -31.47 -11.74
N GLY A 202 10.92 -32.11 -12.90
CA GLY A 202 11.85 -31.85 -14.01
C GLY A 202 11.76 -30.42 -14.54
N ASP A 203 12.89 -29.91 -15.05
CA ASP A 203 13.04 -28.53 -15.55
C ASP A 203 12.62 -27.50 -14.47
N ARG A 204 11.78 -26.52 -14.83
CA ARG A 204 11.30 -25.44 -13.96
C ARG A 204 9.92 -25.73 -13.36
N ASN A 205 9.42 -26.95 -13.52
CA ASN A 205 8.07 -27.33 -13.04
C ASN A 205 7.93 -27.25 -11.51
N GLY A 206 9.05 -27.30 -10.77
CA GLY A 206 9.06 -27.18 -9.32
C GLY A 206 8.42 -25.90 -8.77
N VAL A 207 8.41 -24.81 -9.55
CA VAL A 207 7.78 -23.53 -9.16
C VAL A 207 6.40 -23.33 -9.80
N ARG A 208 5.91 -24.29 -10.58
CA ARG A 208 4.66 -24.21 -11.38
C ARG A 208 3.55 -25.13 -10.86
N THR A 209 3.67 -25.60 -9.63
CA THR A 209 2.68 -26.48 -8.99
C THR A 209 1.32 -25.80 -8.84
N PRO A 210 0.22 -26.57 -8.75
CA PRO A 210 -1.12 -25.99 -8.64
C PRO A 210 -1.25 -25.05 -7.44
N MET A 211 -2.04 -23.99 -7.59
CA MET A 211 -2.34 -23.03 -6.51
C MET A 211 -3.00 -23.71 -5.32
N GLN A 212 -2.62 -23.30 -4.10
CA GLN A 212 -3.11 -23.88 -2.84
C GLN A 212 -4.30 -23.09 -2.29
N TRP A 213 -5.52 -23.47 -2.66
CA TRP A 213 -6.76 -22.75 -2.31
C TRP A 213 -7.30 -23.11 -0.92
N SER A 214 -7.36 -24.40 -0.57
CA SER A 214 -7.85 -24.90 0.72
C SER A 214 -7.06 -26.13 1.17
N ALA A 215 -7.39 -26.65 2.36
CA ALA A 215 -6.85 -27.92 2.87
C ALA A 215 -7.52 -29.16 2.25
N ASP A 216 -8.47 -28.98 1.32
CA ASP A 216 -9.15 -30.09 0.66
C ASP A 216 -8.22 -30.86 -0.30
N ARG A 217 -8.73 -31.99 -0.80
CA ARG A 217 -8.08 -32.78 -1.86
C ARG A 217 -7.54 -31.89 -2.98
N ASN A 218 -6.29 -32.15 -3.36
CA ASN A 218 -5.55 -31.38 -4.38
C ASN A 218 -5.45 -29.88 -4.04
N ALA A 219 -5.35 -29.53 -2.75
CA ALA A 219 -5.33 -28.16 -2.27
C ALA A 219 -6.54 -27.30 -2.71
N GLY A 220 -7.69 -27.93 -2.96
CA GLY A 220 -8.86 -27.26 -3.53
C GLY A 220 -8.74 -26.86 -5.01
N PHE A 221 -7.62 -27.15 -5.69
CA PHE A 221 -7.38 -26.78 -7.08
C PHE A 221 -8.27 -27.55 -8.08
N SER A 222 -8.52 -28.83 -7.81
CA SER A 222 -9.29 -29.69 -8.71
C SER A 222 -9.90 -30.87 -7.97
N ARG A 223 -11.04 -31.37 -8.45
CA ARG A 223 -11.68 -32.60 -7.93
C ARG A 223 -11.21 -33.88 -8.64
N ALA A 224 -10.32 -33.76 -9.63
CA ALA A 224 -9.81 -34.90 -10.40
C ALA A 224 -9.03 -35.89 -9.52
N ASN A 225 -8.79 -37.09 -10.06
CA ASN A 225 -7.81 -38.01 -9.46
C ASN A 225 -6.44 -37.30 -9.34
N PRO A 226 -5.78 -37.27 -8.16
CA PRO A 226 -4.46 -36.64 -7.98
C PRO A 226 -3.43 -37.04 -9.03
N GLN A 227 -3.45 -38.29 -9.49
CA GLN A 227 -2.55 -38.80 -10.53
C GLN A 227 -2.83 -38.22 -11.93
N ARG A 228 -3.97 -37.57 -12.13
CA ARG A 228 -4.37 -36.91 -13.38
C ARG A 228 -4.17 -35.39 -13.34
N LEU A 229 -3.61 -34.85 -12.26
CA LEU A 229 -3.21 -33.45 -12.24
C LEU A 229 -2.04 -33.23 -13.22
N TYR A 230 -1.99 -32.05 -13.83
CA TYR A 230 -0.89 -31.70 -14.74
C TYR A 230 0.46 -31.67 -14.02
N LEU A 231 0.47 -31.25 -12.74
CA LEU A 231 1.57 -31.35 -11.80
C LEU A 231 1.01 -31.66 -10.39
N PRO A 232 1.78 -32.32 -9.52
CA PRO A 232 1.35 -32.58 -8.15
C PRO A 232 1.32 -31.29 -7.31
N VAL A 233 0.49 -31.29 -6.27
CA VAL A 233 0.49 -30.25 -5.23
C VAL A 233 1.70 -30.41 -4.29
N ILE A 234 2.05 -29.34 -3.58
CA ILE A 234 3.15 -29.39 -2.59
C ILE A 234 2.68 -30.10 -1.32
N ILE A 235 3.37 -31.18 -0.98
CA ILE A 235 3.12 -31.97 0.24
C ILE A 235 4.31 -31.93 1.21
N ASP A 236 5.35 -31.15 0.87
CA ASP A 236 6.49 -30.92 1.76
C ASP A 236 6.00 -30.37 3.11
N PRO A 237 6.48 -30.87 4.26
CA PRO A 237 5.98 -30.46 5.57
C PRO A 237 6.05 -28.95 5.85
N GLU A 238 7.05 -28.23 5.32
CA GLU A 238 7.22 -26.80 5.57
C GLU A 238 6.24 -25.95 4.74
N TYR A 239 5.86 -26.43 3.55
CA TYR A 239 5.02 -25.70 2.59
C TYR A 239 3.71 -26.43 2.23
N ASN A 240 3.30 -27.38 3.07
CA ASN A 240 2.17 -28.26 2.81
C ASN A 240 0.88 -27.45 2.58
N TYR A 241 0.07 -27.85 1.60
CA TYR A 241 -1.17 -27.15 1.30
C TYR A 241 -2.20 -27.18 2.44
N GLU A 242 -2.15 -28.13 3.37
CA GLU A 242 -3.04 -28.17 4.53
C GLU A 242 -2.78 -27.00 5.49
N THR A 243 -1.56 -26.47 5.53
CA THR A 243 -1.17 -25.33 6.37
C THR A 243 -1.07 -24.03 5.59
N ILE A 244 -0.51 -24.08 4.38
CA ILE A 244 -0.33 -22.94 3.48
C ILE A 244 -1.42 -22.98 2.41
N ASN A 245 -2.54 -22.32 2.65
CA ASN A 245 -3.57 -22.16 1.63
C ASN A 245 -4.34 -20.84 1.79
N VAL A 246 -5.03 -20.44 0.72
CA VAL A 246 -5.79 -19.19 0.67
C VAL A 246 -6.87 -19.15 1.74
N GLU A 247 -7.66 -20.22 1.93
CA GLU A 247 -8.75 -20.27 2.91
C GLU A 247 -8.26 -20.03 4.35
N ALA A 248 -7.23 -20.75 4.77
CA ALA A 248 -6.62 -20.59 6.09
C ALA A 248 -6.07 -19.17 6.30
N GLN A 249 -5.40 -18.61 5.28
CA GLN A 249 -4.86 -17.25 5.37
C GLN A 249 -5.93 -16.17 5.26
N GLN A 250 -7.03 -16.42 4.56
CA GLN A 250 -8.16 -15.50 4.47
C GLN A 250 -8.87 -15.38 5.82
N ASN A 251 -8.93 -16.46 6.60
CA ASN A 251 -9.53 -16.50 7.94
C ASN A 251 -8.60 -15.98 9.05
N ASN A 252 -7.33 -15.70 8.75
CA ASN A 252 -6.38 -15.13 9.71
C ASN A 252 -5.95 -13.70 9.29
N PRO A 253 -6.46 -12.63 9.95
CA PRO A 253 -6.12 -11.24 9.61
C PRO A 253 -4.62 -10.87 9.68
N TYR A 254 -3.80 -11.69 10.33
CA TYR A 254 -2.36 -11.53 10.45
C TYR A 254 -1.55 -12.35 9.43
N SER A 255 -2.21 -12.99 8.47
CA SER A 255 -1.58 -13.83 7.43
C SER A 255 -0.71 -13.05 6.44
N LEU A 256 0.02 -13.79 5.57
CA LEU A 256 0.78 -13.17 4.48
C LEU A 256 -0.15 -12.52 3.47
N LEU A 257 -1.23 -13.22 3.15
CA LEU A 257 -2.24 -12.74 2.23
C LEU A 257 -2.83 -11.39 2.67
N TRP A 258 -3.23 -11.26 3.94
CA TRP A 258 -3.78 -10.00 4.45
C TRP A 258 -2.74 -8.89 4.58
N TRP A 259 -1.50 -9.24 4.91
CA TRP A 259 -0.40 -8.27 4.89
C TRP A 259 -0.13 -7.76 3.46
N MET A 260 -0.06 -8.65 2.47
CA MET A 260 0.11 -8.31 1.05
C MET A 260 -1.03 -7.45 0.52
N LYS A 261 -2.29 -7.80 0.84
CA LYS A 261 -3.46 -6.99 0.48
C LYS A 261 -3.35 -5.56 1.03
N ARG A 262 -2.97 -5.42 2.30
CA ARG A 262 -2.76 -4.10 2.95
C ARG A 262 -1.62 -3.33 2.29
N LEU A 263 -0.49 -3.97 2.01
CA LEU A 263 0.65 -3.35 1.35
C LEU A 263 0.30 -2.83 -0.05
N ILE A 264 -0.39 -3.64 -0.85
CA ILE A 264 -0.85 -3.26 -2.19
C ILE A 264 -1.87 -2.13 -2.11
N ALA A 265 -2.82 -2.19 -1.18
CA ALA A 265 -3.80 -1.13 -0.96
C ALA A 265 -3.12 0.19 -0.57
N LEU A 266 -2.14 0.14 0.33
CA LEU A 266 -1.34 1.31 0.71
C LEU A 266 -0.58 1.89 -0.49
N ARG A 267 0.13 1.05 -1.25
CA ARG A 267 0.84 1.49 -2.45
C ARG A 267 -0.09 2.17 -3.46
N LYS A 268 -1.30 1.63 -3.68
CA LYS A 268 -2.27 2.20 -4.63
C LYS A 268 -2.73 3.61 -4.27
N ARG A 269 -2.66 4.01 -2.99
CA ARG A 269 -3.03 5.36 -2.52
C ARG A 269 -1.96 6.41 -2.84
N HIS A 270 -0.72 5.99 -3.12
CA HIS A 270 0.40 6.90 -3.32
C HIS A 270 1.03 6.71 -4.70
N ARG A 271 0.91 7.74 -5.55
CA ARG A 271 1.43 7.70 -6.92
C ARG A 271 2.95 7.73 -6.96
N ALA A 272 3.59 8.28 -5.94
CA ALA A 272 5.04 8.36 -5.80
C ALA A 272 5.74 7.00 -5.95
N PHE A 273 5.14 5.90 -5.52
CA PHE A 273 5.74 4.56 -5.72
C PHE A 273 5.81 4.13 -7.18
N GLY A 274 4.78 4.45 -7.97
CA GLY A 274 4.71 4.03 -9.38
C GLY A 274 5.33 5.03 -10.35
N ARG A 275 5.23 6.34 -10.07
CA ARG A 275 5.58 7.42 -11.01
C ARG A 275 6.62 8.40 -10.46
N GLY A 276 6.97 8.29 -9.17
CA GLY A 276 7.89 9.22 -8.56
C GLY A 276 9.34 8.95 -8.94
N THR A 277 10.15 9.99 -8.86
CA THR A 277 11.61 9.87 -8.94
C THR A 277 12.13 9.03 -7.77
N ILE A 278 13.38 8.59 -7.85
CA ILE A 278 14.10 7.96 -6.74
C ILE A 278 15.37 8.77 -6.45
N GLU A 279 15.64 9.02 -5.18
CA GLU A 279 16.88 9.62 -4.70
C GLU A 279 17.41 8.78 -3.54
N PHE A 280 18.62 8.23 -3.67
CA PHE A 280 19.24 7.45 -2.60
C PHE A 280 19.85 8.37 -1.56
N LEU A 281 19.61 8.04 -0.28
CA LEU A 281 20.34 8.63 0.83
C LEU A 281 21.47 7.69 1.24
N HIS A 282 22.60 8.25 1.64
CA HIS A 282 23.82 7.49 1.93
C HIS A 282 24.25 7.61 3.40
N PRO A 283 23.47 7.12 4.40
CA PRO A 283 23.94 7.04 5.78
C PRO A 283 25.19 6.16 5.89
N GLU A 284 26.01 6.37 6.92
CA GLU A 284 27.24 5.58 7.13
C GLU A 284 26.95 4.08 7.27
N ASN A 285 25.80 3.71 7.85
CA ASN A 285 25.40 2.33 8.00
C ASN A 285 25.00 1.69 6.66
N ARG A 286 25.93 0.94 6.06
CA ARG A 286 25.76 0.21 4.79
C ARG A 286 24.67 -0.88 4.83
N ARG A 287 24.27 -1.32 6.02
CA ARG A 287 23.26 -2.38 6.19
C ARG A 287 21.82 -1.87 6.01
N VAL A 288 21.64 -0.55 5.92
CA VAL A 288 20.32 0.07 5.77
C VAL A 288 20.24 0.77 4.41
N LEU A 289 19.33 0.32 3.55
CA LEU A 289 19.00 0.97 2.30
C LEU A 289 17.99 2.09 2.57
N VAL A 290 18.29 3.30 2.09
CA VAL A 290 17.43 4.46 2.30
C VAL A 290 17.27 5.23 0.99
N PHE A 291 16.03 5.56 0.65
CA PHE A 291 15.75 6.39 -0.52
C PHE A 291 14.44 7.16 -0.37
N LEU A 292 14.36 8.25 -1.12
CA LEU A 292 13.17 9.09 -1.26
C LEU A 292 12.47 8.78 -2.58
N ARG A 293 11.13 8.71 -2.54
CA ARG A 293 10.27 8.75 -3.72
C ARG A 293 9.54 10.08 -3.75
N ARG A 294 9.66 10.83 -4.85
CA ARG A 294 8.99 12.12 -5.00
C ARG A 294 8.08 12.14 -6.22
N HIS A 295 6.83 12.55 -6.05
CA HIS A 295 5.90 12.77 -7.15
C HIS A 295 4.92 13.88 -6.78
N GLN A 296 5.03 15.03 -7.45
CA GLN A 296 4.26 16.22 -7.09
C GLN A 296 4.49 16.55 -5.60
N ASP A 297 3.42 16.69 -4.81
CA ASP A 297 3.50 17.00 -3.37
C ASP A 297 3.72 15.75 -2.49
N GLU A 298 3.75 14.54 -3.07
CA GLU A 298 4.03 13.31 -2.32
C GLU A 298 5.54 13.11 -2.16
N HIS A 299 5.99 13.06 -0.90
CA HIS A 299 7.36 12.77 -0.52
C HIS A 299 7.38 11.53 0.39
N ILE A 300 7.91 10.42 -0.08
CA ILE A 300 7.96 9.17 0.68
C ILE A 300 9.41 8.82 0.99
N LEU A 301 9.73 8.68 2.28
CA LEU A 301 11.01 8.16 2.74
C LEU A 301 10.89 6.66 3.02
N VAL A 302 11.71 5.86 2.35
CA VAL A 302 11.82 4.42 2.57
C VAL A 302 13.12 4.12 3.28
N VAL A 303 13.04 3.38 4.39
CA VAL A 303 14.18 2.96 5.20
C VAL A 303 14.09 1.45 5.40
N ALA A 304 15.06 0.68 4.93
CA ALA A 304 15.00 -0.78 4.90
C ALA A 304 16.26 -1.41 5.50
N ASN A 305 16.11 -2.12 6.62
CA ASN A 305 17.21 -2.84 7.26
C ASN A 305 17.43 -4.19 6.58
N LEU A 306 18.55 -4.35 5.89
CA LEU A 306 18.94 -5.60 5.24
C LEU A 306 19.54 -6.61 6.23
N SER A 307 19.96 -6.15 7.41
CA SER A 307 20.58 -7.00 8.43
C SER A 307 19.58 -7.85 9.21
N ARG A 308 20.03 -9.04 9.62
CA ARG A 308 19.33 -9.89 10.58
C ARG A 308 19.43 -9.39 12.03
N PHE A 309 20.13 -8.29 12.27
CA PHE A 309 20.29 -7.68 13.59
C PHE A 309 19.63 -6.29 13.65
N VAL A 310 19.41 -5.79 14.86
CA VAL A 310 18.99 -4.41 15.09
C VAL A 310 20.03 -3.47 14.51
N GLN A 311 19.60 -2.44 13.80
CA GLN A 311 20.45 -1.40 13.25
C GLN A 311 19.97 -0.03 13.72
N TYR A 312 20.89 0.93 13.78
CA TYR A 312 20.56 2.34 13.88
C TYR A 312 21.17 3.10 12.70
N LEU A 313 20.65 4.27 12.42
CA LEU A 313 21.20 5.20 11.45
C LEU A 313 20.85 6.63 11.79
N GLU A 314 21.64 7.54 11.25
CA GLU A 314 21.40 8.96 11.23
C GLU A 314 21.23 9.41 9.77
N LEU A 315 20.17 10.17 9.49
CA LEU A 315 19.82 10.61 8.15
C LEU A 315 19.92 12.13 8.04
N ASP A 316 20.60 12.62 7.00
CA ASP A 316 20.46 14.01 6.60
C ASP A 316 19.11 14.22 5.91
N LEU A 317 18.17 14.81 6.65
CA LEU A 317 16.86 15.24 6.16
C LEU A 317 16.73 16.77 6.16
N SER A 318 17.85 17.51 6.12
CA SER A 318 17.86 18.98 6.21
C SER A 318 16.93 19.67 5.20
N ALA A 319 16.76 19.10 4.00
CA ALA A 319 15.82 19.58 2.98
C ALA A 319 14.35 19.57 3.44
N PHE A 320 14.01 18.77 4.44
CA PHE A 320 12.67 18.62 5.02
C PHE A 320 12.58 19.22 6.43
N ARG A 321 13.47 20.16 6.79
CA ARG A 321 13.45 20.79 8.11
C ARG A 321 12.04 21.31 8.47
N GLY A 322 11.58 20.95 9.66
CA GLY A 322 10.26 21.27 10.18
C GLY A 322 9.16 20.28 9.77
N TRP A 323 9.34 19.49 8.71
CA TRP A 323 8.38 18.48 8.29
C TRP A 323 8.32 17.32 9.29
N VAL A 324 7.23 16.57 9.25
CA VAL A 324 6.95 15.44 10.14
C VAL A 324 6.93 14.15 9.33
N PRO A 325 7.83 13.19 9.61
CA PRO A 325 7.71 11.85 9.05
C PRO A 325 6.52 11.13 9.69
N VAL A 326 5.56 10.70 8.87
CA VAL A 326 4.37 9.96 9.31
C VAL A 326 4.45 8.54 8.76
N GLU A 327 4.56 7.55 9.65
CA GLU A 327 4.65 6.13 9.30
C GLU A 327 3.36 5.70 8.58
N MET A 328 3.48 5.11 7.39
CA MET A 328 2.35 4.97 6.46
C MET A 328 1.37 3.83 6.78
N PHE A 329 1.78 2.79 7.51
CA PHE A 329 0.92 1.66 7.87
C PHE A 329 -0.05 2.01 9.01
N GLY A 330 0.47 2.61 10.08
CA GLY A 330 -0.26 2.98 11.29
C GLY A 330 -0.58 4.48 11.40
N ARG A 331 -0.10 5.31 10.47
CA ARG A 331 -0.26 6.78 10.46
C ARG A 331 0.30 7.43 11.74
N VAL A 332 1.41 6.87 12.25
CA VAL A 332 2.07 7.34 13.47
C VAL A 332 3.05 8.46 13.11
N ALA A 333 2.81 9.65 13.63
CA ALA A 333 3.72 10.77 13.49
C ALA A 333 4.99 10.56 14.34
N PHE A 334 6.15 10.65 13.71
CA PHE A 334 7.45 10.66 14.37
C PHE A 334 7.86 12.11 14.72
N PRO A 335 8.93 12.32 15.52
CA PRO A 335 9.43 13.66 15.80
C PRO A 335 9.67 14.49 14.52
N PRO A 336 9.39 15.81 14.52
CA PRO A 336 9.66 16.65 13.36
C PRO A 336 11.15 16.70 13.05
N VAL A 337 11.49 16.85 11.78
CA VAL A 337 12.87 17.00 11.32
C VAL A 337 13.46 18.29 11.86
N GLY A 338 14.51 18.16 12.68
CA GLY A 338 15.22 19.26 13.33
C GLY A 338 16.43 19.77 12.54
N GLU A 339 17.39 20.34 13.27
CA GLU A 339 18.69 20.78 12.70
C GLU A 339 19.74 19.66 12.66
N TYR A 340 19.57 18.64 13.50
CA TYR A 340 20.51 17.53 13.63
C TYR A 340 20.12 16.36 12.71
N PRO A 341 21.08 15.48 12.37
CA PRO A 341 20.78 14.24 11.68
C PRO A 341 19.64 13.47 12.34
N TYR A 342 18.73 12.97 11.52
CA TYR A 342 17.51 12.32 11.98
C TYR A 342 17.80 10.88 12.38
N PHE A 343 17.78 10.61 13.69
CA PHE A 343 18.10 9.30 14.25
C PHE A 343 16.93 8.32 14.15
N LEU A 344 17.21 7.10 13.69
CA LEU A 344 16.25 5.99 13.61
C LEU A 344 16.88 4.69 14.09
N THR A 345 16.06 3.82 14.65
CA THR A 345 16.40 2.42 14.95
C THR A 345 15.46 1.49 14.21
N LEU A 346 15.98 0.35 13.74
CA LEU A 346 15.23 -0.65 12.99
C LEU A 346 15.49 -2.03 13.58
N GLY A 347 14.42 -2.79 13.77
CA GLY A 347 14.52 -4.21 14.10
C GLY A 347 15.07 -5.05 12.94
N PRO A 348 15.46 -6.32 13.19
CA PRO A 348 15.91 -7.25 12.16
C PRO A 348 14.96 -7.34 10.98
N HIS A 349 15.49 -7.12 9.76
CA HIS A 349 14.73 -7.17 8.51
C HIS A 349 13.45 -6.32 8.49
N SER A 350 13.39 -5.26 9.31
CA SER A 350 12.27 -4.32 9.30
C SER A 350 12.49 -3.22 8.26
N PHE A 351 11.40 -2.63 7.79
CA PHE A 351 11.43 -1.45 6.95
C PHE A 351 10.35 -0.47 7.40
N TYR A 352 10.56 0.80 7.08
CA TYR A 352 9.59 1.87 7.25
C TYR A 352 9.32 2.56 5.93
N TRP A 353 8.05 2.89 5.70
CA TRP A 353 7.64 3.88 4.73
C TRP A 353 7.06 5.06 5.49
N PHE A 354 7.67 6.23 5.33
CA PHE A 354 7.19 7.48 5.90
C PHE A 354 6.67 8.40 4.80
N SER A 355 5.49 8.96 4.99
CA SER A 355 5.06 10.17 4.29
C SER A 355 5.74 11.34 4.99
N LEU A 356 6.57 12.11 4.29
CA LEU A 356 7.10 13.36 4.81
C LEU A 356 6.04 14.42 4.57
N GLU A 357 5.42 14.90 5.64
CA GLU A 357 4.34 15.88 5.57
C GLU A 357 4.84 17.23 6.12
N PRO A 358 4.55 18.36 5.45
CA PRO A 358 4.90 19.66 6.01
C PRO A 358 4.25 19.78 7.39
N LYS A 359 4.97 20.38 8.35
CA LYS A 359 4.37 20.69 9.65
C LYS A 359 3.04 21.36 9.38
N PRO A 360 1.91 20.87 9.93
CA PRO A 360 0.68 21.64 9.90
C PRO A 360 1.05 23.00 10.46
N ALA A 361 1.01 24.05 9.63
CA ALA A 361 1.29 25.42 10.05
C ALA A 361 0.37 25.66 11.21
N ALA A 362 0.92 25.67 12.44
CA ALA A 362 0.22 25.38 13.68
C ALA A 362 -1.28 25.63 13.49
N ARG A 363 -2.02 24.61 13.06
CA ARG A 363 -3.46 24.63 13.28
C ARG A 363 -3.44 24.66 14.76
N ILE A 364 -3.72 25.85 15.31
CA ILE A 364 -3.83 26.17 16.72
C ILE A 364 -4.15 24.84 17.36
N GLN A 365 -3.22 24.31 18.14
CA GLN A 365 -3.52 23.16 18.96
C GLN A 365 -4.85 23.53 19.60
N ALA A 366 -5.94 22.91 19.16
CA ALA A 366 -7.20 22.93 19.87
C ALA A 366 -7.01 22.02 21.11
N GLY A 367 -5.88 22.19 21.80
CA GLY A 367 -5.57 21.78 23.15
C GLY A 367 -6.01 22.92 24.06
N GLY A 368 -7.32 23.12 24.08
CA GLY A 368 -8.00 24.23 24.70
C GLY A 368 -9.29 24.42 23.92
N GLY A 369 -10.37 23.76 24.36
CA GLY A 369 -11.69 24.15 23.86
C GLY A 369 -11.86 25.60 24.30
N ASP A 370 -11.79 26.51 23.35
CA ASP A 370 -11.92 27.93 23.63
C ASP A 370 -13.30 28.14 24.25
N ARG A 371 -13.35 28.56 25.52
CA ARG A 371 -14.61 28.81 26.25
C ARG A 371 -15.48 29.85 25.52
N ASP A 372 -14.85 30.65 24.65
CA ASP A 372 -15.46 31.77 23.93
C ASP A 372 -15.76 31.49 22.45
N ALA A 373 -15.58 30.27 21.95
CA ALA A 373 -15.97 29.95 20.57
C ALA A 373 -17.51 30.05 20.41
N PRO A 374 -18.03 30.88 19.49
CA PRO A 374 -19.47 31.09 19.37
C PRO A 374 -20.17 29.81 18.86
N LEU A 375 -21.11 29.29 19.65
CA LEU A 375 -21.97 28.18 19.25
C LEU A 375 -22.88 28.58 18.08
N PRO A 376 -23.10 27.71 17.09
CA PRO A 376 -24.03 27.97 15.99
C PRO A 376 -25.45 28.20 16.55
N LEU A 377 -26.16 29.19 16.00
CA LEU A 377 -27.54 29.50 16.37
C LEU A 377 -28.51 28.82 15.40
N LEU A 378 -29.41 28.00 15.94
CA LEU A 378 -30.51 27.36 15.24
C LEU A 378 -31.84 28.03 15.64
N THR A 379 -32.76 28.21 14.69
CA THR A 379 -34.10 28.74 14.96
C THR A 379 -35.16 27.67 14.72
N VAL A 380 -36.13 27.56 15.63
CA VAL A 380 -37.20 26.57 15.57
C VAL A 380 -38.55 27.18 15.93
N SER A 381 -39.62 26.65 15.36
CA SER A 381 -40.99 27.07 15.63
C SER A 381 -41.67 25.93 16.43
N GLY A 382 -42.44 26.26 17.46
CA GLY A 382 -43.06 25.30 18.38
C GLY A 382 -42.07 24.58 19.31
N ARG A 383 -41.95 23.26 19.14
CA ARG A 383 -41.15 22.34 19.98
C ARG A 383 -39.70 22.26 19.50
N TRP A 384 -38.74 22.02 20.40
CA TRP A 384 -37.31 22.06 20.05
C TRP A 384 -36.95 20.95 19.05
N GLU A 385 -37.65 19.82 19.14
CA GLU A 385 -37.61 18.66 18.25
C GLU A 385 -37.91 19.03 16.78
N GLY A 386 -38.47 20.21 16.52
CA GLY A 386 -38.65 20.73 15.16
C GLY A 386 -37.34 20.87 14.38
N ILE A 387 -36.18 20.97 15.04
CA ILE A 387 -34.86 20.97 14.37
C ILE A 387 -34.51 19.62 13.75
N LEU A 388 -35.18 18.54 14.16
CA LEU A 388 -34.93 17.19 13.68
C LEU A 388 -35.66 16.88 12.36
N ARG A 389 -36.47 17.82 11.84
CA ARG A 389 -37.34 17.59 10.68
C ARG A 389 -37.21 18.69 9.62
N GLY A 390 -37.45 18.32 8.36
CA GLY A 390 -37.55 19.26 7.24
C GLY A 390 -36.28 20.09 6.98
N GLY A 391 -36.45 21.32 6.49
CA GLY A 391 -35.33 22.21 6.14
C GLY A 391 -34.43 22.62 7.32
N LYS A 392 -34.91 22.50 8.57
CA LYS A 392 -34.14 22.80 9.79
C LYS A 392 -33.12 21.69 10.14
N LYS A 393 -33.31 20.48 9.61
CA LYS A 393 -32.38 19.33 9.76
C LYS A 393 -31.00 19.63 9.16
N SER A 394 -30.95 20.29 8.00
CA SER A 394 -29.66 20.63 7.35
C SER A 394 -28.84 21.63 8.17
N ALA A 395 -29.50 22.56 8.87
CA ALA A 395 -28.83 23.48 9.78
C ALA A 395 -28.25 22.76 11.01
N LEU A 396 -28.99 21.78 11.55
CA LEU A 396 -28.50 20.90 12.62
C LEU A 396 -27.28 20.07 12.15
N GLU A 397 -27.35 19.44 10.98
CA GLU A 397 -26.24 18.65 10.40
C GLU A 397 -24.95 19.48 10.27
N LYS A 398 -25.07 20.74 9.85
CA LYS A 398 -23.94 21.68 9.79
C LYS A 398 -23.37 22.01 11.18
N ALA A 399 -24.22 22.19 12.18
CA ALA A 399 -23.80 22.41 13.56
C ALA A 399 -23.07 21.18 14.12
N LEU A 400 -23.61 19.98 13.89
CA LEU A 400 -23.01 18.72 14.31
C LEU A 400 -21.64 18.47 13.66
N SER A 401 -21.45 18.88 12.40
CA SER A 401 -20.14 18.78 11.73
C SER A 401 -19.06 19.58 12.45
N THR A 402 -19.43 20.75 12.97
CA THR A 402 -18.53 21.60 13.77
C THR A 402 -18.28 20.98 15.15
N TYR A 403 -19.33 20.47 15.80
CA TYR A 403 -19.26 19.80 17.09
C TYR A 403 -18.32 18.58 17.08
N LEU A 404 -18.46 17.68 16.10
CA LEU A 404 -17.68 16.45 15.99
C LEU A 404 -16.17 16.72 15.95
N LYS A 405 -15.74 17.75 15.21
CA LYS A 405 -14.32 18.13 15.11
C LYS A 405 -13.72 18.52 16.46
N GLY A 406 -14.54 19.00 17.40
CA GLY A 406 -14.12 19.35 18.76
C GLY A 406 -14.00 18.16 19.73
N GLN A 407 -14.56 17.00 19.39
CA GLN A 407 -14.69 15.88 20.35
C GLN A 407 -13.46 14.99 20.42
N ARG A 408 -13.04 14.59 21.63
CA ARG A 408 -11.86 13.73 21.83
C ARG A 408 -11.97 12.37 21.14
N TRP A 409 -13.15 11.77 21.20
CA TRP A 409 -13.43 10.44 20.64
C TRP A 409 -13.59 10.42 19.12
N PHE A 410 -13.73 11.58 18.46
CA PHE A 410 -13.83 11.65 17.01
C PHE A 410 -12.44 11.44 16.39
N GLY A 411 -12.21 10.28 15.78
CA GLY A 411 -10.94 9.92 15.13
C GLY A 411 -10.67 10.68 13.83
N GLY A 412 -11.71 11.27 13.22
CA GLY A 412 -11.64 11.97 11.93
C GLY A 412 -11.22 13.45 12.01
N LYS A 413 -10.61 13.93 13.10
CA LYS A 413 -10.27 15.36 13.31
C LYS A 413 -9.42 15.99 12.23
N GLU A 414 -8.55 15.18 11.64
CA GLU A 414 -7.61 15.61 10.61
C GLU A 414 -8.21 15.53 9.20
N ARG A 415 -9.35 14.83 9.05
CA ARG A 415 -10.07 14.66 7.79
C ARG A 415 -11.07 15.79 7.59
N GLU A 416 -11.19 16.28 6.36
CA GLU A 416 -12.26 17.19 6.00
C GLU A 416 -13.59 16.42 5.95
N ILE A 417 -14.64 16.94 6.60
CA ILE A 417 -15.98 16.35 6.51
C ILE A 417 -16.63 16.90 5.24
N ARG A 418 -16.83 16.04 4.23
CA ARG A 418 -17.49 16.41 2.97
C ARG A 418 -18.99 16.61 3.18
N ASN A 419 -19.59 15.70 3.93
CA ASN A 419 -21.01 15.72 4.23
C ASN A 419 -21.26 15.04 5.58
N LEU A 420 -22.31 15.47 6.26
CA LEU A 420 -22.81 14.85 7.48
C LEU A 420 -24.32 14.71 7.34
N GLU A 421 -24.82 13.49 7.45
CA GLU A 421 -26.24 13.19 7.33
C GLU A 421 -26.73 12.48 8.59
N VAL A 422 -27.81 12.97 9.19
CA VAL A 422 -28.51 12.23 10.25
C VAL A 422 -29.34 11.14 9.57
N ILE A 423 -28.90 9.89 9.69
CA ILE A 423 -29.53 8.74 9.03
C ILE A 423 -30.69 8.18 9.84
N GLU A 424 -30.64 8.28 11.17
CA GLU A 424 -31.68 7.78 12.05
C GLU A 424 -31.77 8.60 13.34
N ILE A 425 -32.97 8.67 13.91
CA ILE A 425 -33.28 9.41 15.14
C ILE A 425 -34.12 8.50 16.03
N LEU A 426 -33.54 8.10 17.15
CA LEU A 426 -34.13 7.17 18.10
C LEU A 426 -34.55 7.93 19.36
N PRO A 427 -35.85 8.02 19.69
CA PRO A 427 -36.29 8.56 20.97
C PRO A 427 -35.87 7.62 22.11
N VAL A 428 -35.27 8.16 23.16
CA VAL A 428 -34.85 7.43 24.37
C VAL A 428 -35.72 7.81 25.57
N MET A 429 -36.06 9.10 25.68
CA MET A 429 -36.97 9.61 26.71
C MET A 429 -38.03 10.49 26.03
N GLU A 430 -39.29 10.37 26.46
CA GLU A 430 -40.40 11.13 25.88
C GLU A 430 -40.86 12.32 26.76
N ASP A 431 -40.91 12.17 28.09
CA ASP A 431 -41.32 13.24 29.01
C ASP A 431 -40.69 13.07 30.41
N PRO A 432 -40.41 14.16 31.16
CA PRO A 432 -40.66 15.58 30.85
C PRO A 432 -39.53 16.28 30.09
N THR A 433 -38.40 15.59 29.83
CA THR A 433 -37.26 16.11 29.07
C THR A 433 -36.88 15.12 27.98
N PRO A 434 -37.35 15.32 26.75
CA PRO A 434 -37.07 14.41 25.65
C PRO A 434 -35.58 14.26 25.38
N ALA A 435 -35.15 13.03 25.10
CA ALA A 435 -33.77 12.72 24.69
C ALA A 435 -33.78 11.82 23.48
N TYR A 436 -32.81 12.04 22.59
CA TYR A 436 -32.68 11.29 21.35
C TYR A 436 -31.27 10.75 21.19
N ILE A 437 -31.14 9.61 20.55
CA ILE A 437 -29.89 9.14 19.95
C ILE A 437 -29.97 9.34 18.45
N LEU A 438 -29.02 10.07 17.90
CA LEU A 438 -28.89 10.28 16.47
C LEU A 438 -27.82 9.33 15.93
N LEU A 439 -28.15 8.58 14.89
CA LEU A 439 -27.14 7.93 14.06
C LEU A 439 -26.78 8.90 12.94
N VAL A 440 -25.50 9.22 12.87
CA VAL A 440 -24.97 10.24 11.97
C VAL A 440 -23.91 9.62 11.08
N ARG A 441 -24.15 9.61 9.77
CA ARG A 441 -23.16 9.20 8.78
C ARG A 441 -22.31 10.41 8.40
N VAL A 442 -21.00 10.24 8.51
CA VAL A 442 -20.00 11.24 8.14
C VAL A 442 -19.29 10.74 6.89
N ASP A 443 -19.45 11.49 5.81
CA ASP A 443 -18.79 11.21 4.55
C ASP A 443 -17.50 12.04 4.48
N PHE A 444 -16.40 11.38 4.14
CA PHE A 444 -15.11 12.02 3.94
C PHE A 444 -14.79 12.06 2.43
N PRO A 445 -13.98 13.02 1.95
CA PRO A 445 -13.51 13.06 0.56
C PRO A 445 -12.79 11.76 0.14
N GLU A 446 -12.14 11.10 1.10
CA GLU A 446 -11.38 9.87 0.91
C GLU A 446 -11.66 8.86 2.04
N GLY A 447 -11.82 7.58 1.67
CA GLY A 447 -12.14 6.47 2.59
C GLY A 447 -13.63 6.12 2.65
N ASP A 448 -13.97 5.13 3.47
CA ASP A 448 -15.37 4.75 3.73
C ASP A 448 -16.05 5.78 4.64
N SER A 449 -17.37 5.92 4.48
CA SER A 449 -18.20 6.70 5.40
C SER A 449 -18.26 6.01 6.77
N GLU A 450 -18.22 6.80 7.83
CA GLU A 450 -18.30 6.29 9.20
C GLU A 450 -19.63 6.70 9.83
N VAL A 451 -20.18 5.84 10.70
CA VAL A 451 -21.43 6.11 11.43
C VAL A 451 -21.10 6.34 12.89
N PHE A 452 -21.59 7.45 13.43
CA PHE A 452 -21.42 7.86 14.83
C PHE A 452 -22.77 7.94 15.52
N THR A 453 -22.76 7.66 16.83
CA THR A 453 -23.92 7.76 17.70
C THR A 453 -23.81 9.03 18.54
N LEU A 454 -24.79 9.92 18.44
CA LEU A 454 -24.82 11.20 19.15
C LEU A 454 -26.07 11.30 20.05
N PRO A 455 -25.91 11.16 21.37
CA PRO A 455 -26.96 11.49 22.34
C PRO A 455 -27.26 12.99 22.34
N MET A 456 -28.53 13.39 22.35
CA MET A 456 -28.93 14.79 22.23
C MET A 456 -30.14 15.14 23.11
N MET A 457 -30.02 16.25 23.83
CA MET A 457 -31.08 16.86 24.66
C MET A 457 -31.10 18.38 24.51
N PHE A 458 -32.18 19.00 24.99
CA PHE A 458 -32.36 20.45 25.06
C PHE A 458 -32.42 20.95 26.50
N ALA A 459 -31.71 22.05 26.78
CA ALA A 459 -31.78 22.78 28.05
C ALA A 459 -32.20 24.24 27.80
N PRO A 460 -33.21 24.77 28.52
CA PRO A 460 -33.63 26.17 28.40
C PRO A 460 -32.87 27.11 29.36
N GLY A 461 -32.72 28.38 28.96
CA GLY A 461 -32.39 29.51 29.85
C GLY A 461 -31.15 29.29 30.73
N GLU A 462 -31.29 29.57 32.04
CA GLU A 462 -30.20 29.46 33.02
C GLU A 462 -29.56 28.06 33.09
N ARG A 463 -30.34 27.00 32.83
CA ARG A 463 -29.81 25.63 32.79
C ARG A 463 -28.82 25.45 31.63
N ALA A 464 -29.09 26.07 30.48
CA ALA A 464 -28.17 26.04 29.35
C ALA A 464 -26.84 26.71 29.68
N GLU A 465 -26.89 27.87 30.35
CA GLU A 465 -25.70 28.60 30.80
C GLU A 465 -24.88 27.78 31.82
N LYS A 466 -25.54 27.17 32.79
CA LYS A 466 -24.89 26.28 33.76
C LYS A 466 -24.23 25.08 33.08
N LEU A 467 -24.94 24.38 32.18
CA LEU A 467 -24.40 23.24 31.44
C LEU A 467 -23.21 23.65 30.54
N ARG A 468 -23.25 24.83 29.94
CA ARG A 468 -22.12 25.34 29.16
C ARG A 468 -20.90 25.62 30.03
N ASN A 469 -21.10 26.09 31.25
CA ASN A 469 -20.01 26.36 32.19
C ASN A 469 -19.40 25.07 32.76
N ASP A 470 -20.25 24.13 33.15
CA ASP A 470 -19.83 22.87 33.79
C ASP A 470 -19.29 21.87 32.75
N HIS A 471 -19.91 21.82 31.55
CA HIS A 471 -19.60 20.88 30.47
C HIS A 471 -19.48 21.58 29.10
N PRO A 472 -18.48 22.47 28.89
CA PRO A 472 -18.37 23.26 27.66
C PRO A 472 -18.26 22.42 26.38
N ARG A 473 -17.75 21.18 26.49
CA ARG A 473 -17.62 20.26 25.35
C ARG A 473 -18.90 19.52 24.98
N ALA A 474 -19.92 19.53 25.84
CA ALA A 474 -21.21 18.92 25.53
C ALA A 474 -22.09 19.86 24.68
N ALA A 475 -21.77 21.15 24.62
CA ALA A 475 -22.55 22.13 23.89
C ALA A 475 -22.45 21.93 22.36
N MET A 476 -23.58 21.70 21.70
CA MET A 476 -23.65 21.48 20.26
C MET A 476 -24.08 22.75 19.51
N ALA A 477 -25.15 23.41 19.96
CA ALA A 477 -25.73 24.59 19.31
C ALA A 477 -26.61 25.39 20.27
N ARG A 478 -26.75 26.70 20.03
CA ARG A 478 -27.81 27.51 20.65
C ARG A 478 -29.10 27.36 19.86
N LEU A 479 -30.22 27.41 20.56
CA LEU A 479 -31.55 27.32 19.98
C LEU A 479 -32.37 28.54 20.38
N ARG A 480 -33.01 29.19 19.41
CA ARG A 480 -33.98 30.28 19.61
C ARG A 480 -35.33 29.88 19.05
N PHE A 481 -36.39 30.13 19.81
CA PHE A 481 -37.75 29.90 19.33
C PHE A 481 -38.25 31.12 18.54
N GLU A 482 -38.88 30.90 17.39
CA GLU A 482 -39.44 31.97 16.55
C GLU A 482 -40.77 32.51 17.11
N ASP A 483 -41.53 31.65 17.78
CA ASP A 483 -42.92 31.92 18.17
C ASP A 483 -43.06 32.35 19.65
N ARG A 484 -41.96 32.39 20.39
CA ARG A 484 -41.92 32.75 21.82
C ARG A 484 -40.54 33.27 22.21
N ASP A 485 -40.51 34.18 23.18
CA ASP A 485 -39.27 34.57 23.83
C ASP A 485 -38.73 33.41 24.66
N GLY A 486 -37.63 32.84 24.18
CA GLY A 486 -36.97 31.71 24.81
C GLY A 486 -35.74 31.30 24.02
N GLU A 487 -34.62 31.17 24.73
CA GLU A 487 -33.39 30.61 24.20
C GLU A 487 -32.95 29.44 25.05
N GLY A 488 -32.18 28.54 24.44
CA GLY A 488 -31.56 27.42 25.13
C GLY A 488 -30.42 26.84 24.33
N MET A 489 -30.03 25.62 24.68
CA MET A 489 -28.90 24.93 24.10
C MET A 489 -29.24 23.48 23.84
N ILE A 490 -28.79 23.01 22.69
CA ILE A 490 -28.71 21.59 22.36
C ILE A 490 -27.35 21.08 22.83
N PHE A 491 -27.36 19.96 23.53
CA PHE A 491 -26.16 19.40 24.13
C PHE A 491 -26.14 17.87 24.13
N ASP A 492 -24.94 17.32 24.34
CA ASP A 492 -24.68 15.89 24.44
C ASP A 492 -25.32 15.29 25.69
N ALA A 493 -26.32 14.44 25.51
CA ALA A 493 -27.09 13.89 26.62
C ALA A 493 -26.26 12.95 27.53
N SER A 494 -25.08 12.50 27.10
CA SER A 494 -24.21 11.63 27.90
C SER A 494 -23.71 12.27 29.20
N VAL A 495 -23.81 13.60 29.35
CA VAL A 495 -23.47 14.30 30.60
C VAL A 495 -24.61 14.31 31.63
N GLU A 496 -25.80 13.85 31.27
CA GLU A 496 -26.95 13.77 32.17
C GLU A 496 -27.10 12.34 32.72
N GLU A 497 -27.04 12.20 34.04
CA GLU A 497 -27.15 10.91 34.73
C GLU A 497 -28.44 10.17 34.38
N ARG A 498 -29.57 10.88 34.32
CA ARG A 498 -30.88 10.33 33.94
C ARG A 498 -30.89 9.70 32.55
N PHE A 499 -30.13 10.26 31.61
CA PHE A 499 -30.01 9.67 30.27
C PHE A 499 -29.28 8.33 30.34
N GLY A 500 -28.20 8.24 31.11
CA GLY A 500 -27.48 6.99 31.36
C GLY A 500 -28.36 5.91 31.99
N GLU A 501 -29.16 6.26 32.99
CA GLU A 501 -30.13 5.34 33.62
C GLU A 501 -31.18 4.82 32.62
N SER A 502 -31.66 5.67 31.72
CA SER A 502 -32.68 5.29 30.73
C SER A 502 -32.18 4.30 29.66
N LEU A 503 -30.87 4.14 29.50
CA LEU A 503 -30.28 3.17 28.57
C LEU A 503 -30.09 1.76 29.18
N LEU A 504 -30.30 1.62 30.49
CA LEU A 504 -30.16 0.34 31.21
C LEU A 504 -31.49 -0.43 31.34
N VAL A 505 -32.59 0.18 30.91
CA VAL A 505 -33.96 -0.36 30.92
C VAL A 505 -34.37 -0.71 29.49
#